data_AF-A0A7Y3F1N2-F1
#
_entry.id   AF-A0A7Y3F1N2-F1
#
_cell.length_a   1.000
_cell.length_b   1.000
_cell.length_c   1.000
_cell.angle_alpha   90.00
_cell.angle_beta   90.00
_cell.angle_gamma   90.00
#
_symmetry.space_group_name_H-M   'P 1'
#
loop_
_entity.id
_entity.type
_entity.pdbx_description
1 polymer ?
#
loop_
_entity_poly.entity_id
_entity_poly.type
_entity_poly.pdbx_seq_one_letter_code
_entity_poly.pdbx_strand_id
1 'polypeptide(L)'
;FIQGGINVINPVDVSRLRVAGAELKEAFEGVNMLWGSIDLTPSLSMEALYMFEHREIIPDPAGAYFSTNDIATPGGSHAMLGFGIVDSPVINPDLYNEVCINKNFGASDSPNLGLPLPGYPGGVVQFGCEQSFPRGETIEPKNSGQYGVALRYFSEKLNGTEFGFYFLNYHSRLPLISGAAVTSTDLTSGSYYTEYPEDINLWGVSFNSNIGTWALSGEVSYRPKAPLQADDVELLFGGLTPLNVLFPAHALQFHSQLGDFEAGEPIKGWNEHKSWQAQATTTKLFGPNNFLKANQIAFVAEAGFNYVSDLPDQKVLRYNGPGTDTGGGYDFLTGDLRNPETETAGFADDFSWGYRMLVRATYNDAIGPVTMLPRIAWAHDVSGTTPGPGGSFVDGRKTLTLGLGFNYLEEWVFDLAYTSYMGGGRYNLLYDRDFFSASVRYSF
;
A
#
# COMPACT_ATOMS: atom_id res chain seq x y z
N PHE A 1 -0.83 -13.39 -3.51
CA PHE A 1 -0.34 -12.89 -4.79
C PHE A 1 0.35 -11.56 -4.55
N ILE A 2 1.51 -11.39 -5.17
CA ILE A 2 2.28 -10.15 -5.10
C ILE A 2 1.56 -9.12 -5.99
N GLN A 3 1.35 -7.92 -5.45
CA GLN A 3 0.61 -6.85 -6.13
C GLN A 3 1.56 -5.95 -6.94
N GLY A 4 1.01 -5.26 -7.94
CA GLY A 4 1.74 -4.25 -8.73
C GLY A 4 2.11 -4.67 -10.15
N GLY A 5 1.66 -5.86 -10.59
CA GLY A 5 1.98 -6.41 -11.90
C GLY A 5 1.07 -5.85 -12.99
N ILE A 6 0.84 -6.65 -14.03
CA ILE A 6 -0.09 -6.34 -15.13
C ILE A 6 -1.55 -6.30 -14.63
N ASN A 7 -1.81 -6.90 -13.46
CA ASN A 7 -3.11 -6.87 -12.79
C ASN A 7 -3.51 -5.48 -12.24
N VAL A 8 -2.66 -4.45 -12.41
CA VAL A 8 -2.91 -3.07 -11.95
C VAL A 8 -4.20 -2.46 -12.50
N ILE A 9 -4.77 -3.01 -13.59
CA ILE A 9 -6.06 -2.55 -14.12
C ILE A 9 -7.22 -2.67 -13.13
N ASN A 10 -7.15 -3.64 -12.20
CA ASN A 10 -8.24 -3.95 -11.28
C ASN A 10 -8.00 -3.27 -9.92
N PRO A 11 -8.71 -2.18 -9.60
CA PRO A 11 -8.67 -1.58 -8.26
C PRO A 11 -9.13 -2.57 -7.19
N VAL A 12 -8.56 -2.43 -6.00
CA VAL A 12 -8.80 -3.32 -4.86
C VAL A 12 -9.27 -2.51 -3.66
N ASP A 13 -10.32 -2.96 -3.00
CA ASP A 13 -10.73 -2.54 -1.67
C ASP A 13 -10.09 -3.46 -0.62
N VAL A 14 -9.06 -2.95 0.05
CA VAL A 14 -8.29 -3.71 1.04
C VAL A 14 -9.12 -3.99 2.30
N SER A 15 -10.03 -3.08 2.64
CA SER A 15 -10.88 -3.21 3.84
C SER A 15 -11.82 -4.41 3.75
N ARG A 16 -12.31 -4.74 2.54
CA ARG A 16 -13.14 -5.93 2.31
C ARG A 16 -12.41 -7.24 2.53
N LEU A 17 -11.10 -7.28 2.28
CA LEU A 17 -10.28 -8.47 2.55
C LEU A 17 -10.11 -8.74 4.06
N ARG A 18 -10.46 -7.78 4.92
CA ARG A 18 -10.41 -7.93 6.38
C ARG A 18 -11.63 -8.64 6.96
N VAL A 19 -12.71 -8.80 6.18
CA VAL A 19 -13.91 -9.50 6.60
C VAL A 19 -13.63 -11.00 6.73
N ALA A 20 -14.08 -11.61 7.83
CA ALA A 20 -13.89 -13.04 8.05
C ALA A 20 -14.57 -13.85 6.95
N GLY A 21 -13.80 -14.71 6.29
CA GLY A 21 -14.27 -15.46 5.14
C GLY A 21 -14.50 -14.60 3.90
N ALA A 22 -13.85 -13.44 3.73
CA ALA A 22 -13.88 -12.71 2.47
C ALA A 22 -13.26 -13.53 1.33
N GLU A 23 -13.80 -13.38 0.12
CA GLU A 23 -13.19 -13.92 -1.09
C GLU A 23 -12.44 -12.83 -1.85
N LEU A 24 -11.35 -13.20 -2.54
CA LEU A 24 -10.56 -12.24 -3.33
C LEU A 24 -11.41 -11.48 -4.35
N LYS A 25 -12.45 -12.12 -4.90
CA LYS A 25 -13.38 -11.51 -5.88
C LYS A 25 -14.20 -10.36 -5.29
N GLU A 26 -14.44 -10.35 -3.98
CA GLU A 26 -15.27 -9.33 -3.30
C GLU A 26 -14.50 -8.02 -3.09
N ALA A 27 -13.17 -8.11 -3.14
CA ALA A 27 -12.28 -6.96 -3.00
C ALA A 27 -12.01 -6.25 -4.33
N PHE A 28 -12.25 -6.88 -5.48
CA PHE A 28 -12.08 -6.21 -6.77
C PHE A 28 -13.25 -5.28 -7.07
N GLU A 29 -12.94 -4.03 -7.38
CA GLU A 29 -13.93 -3.05 -7.79
C GLU A 29 -14.11 -3.04 -9.31
N GLY A 30 -15.37 -2.95 -9.74
CA GLY A 30 -15.70 -2.89 -11.17
C GLY A 30 -15.32 -1.54 -11.76
N VAL A 31 -14.75 -1.55 -12.97
CA VAL A 31 -14.43 -0.35 -13.74
C VAL A 31 -15.24 -0.36 -15.03
N ASN A 32 -15.97 0.72 -15.30
CA ASN A 32 -16.67 0.89 -16.57
C ASN A 32 -15.69 0.92 -17.75
N MET A 33 -15.77 -0.06 -18.65
CA MET A 33 -14.86 -0.19 -19.79
C MET A 33 -15.52 -0.81 -21.01
N LEU A 34 -14.94 -0.54 -22.18
CA LEU A 34 -15.15 -1.31 -23.40
C LEU A 34 -13.97 -2.28 -23.55
N TRP A 35 -14.27 -3.56 -23.71
CA TRP A 35 -13.27 -4.60 -23.94
C TRP A 35 -13.66 -5.43 -25.16
N GLY A 36 -12.67 -5.85 -25.93
CA GLY A 36 -12.85 -6.76 -27.05
C GLY A 36 -11.62 -7.59 -27.32
N SER A 37 -11.83 -8.78 -27.88
CA SER A 37 -10.79 -9.69 -28.30
C SER A 37 -11.04 -10.19 -29.72
N ILE A 38 -9.96 -10.48 -30.43
CA ILE A 38 -9.98 -11.08 -31.76
C ILE A 38 -8.87 -12.12 -31.90
N ASP A 39 -9.20 -13.29 -32.43
CA ASP A 39 -8.22 -14.28 -32.83
C ASP A 39 -7.66 -13.90 -34.21
N LEU A 40 -6.38 -13.51 -34.25
CA LEU A 40 -5.67 -13.19 -35.49
C LEU A 40 -5.31 -14.48 -36.25
N THR A 41 -5.00 -15.55 -35.50
CA THR A 41 -4.74 -16.91 -35.98
C THR A 41 -5.19 -17.91 -34.91
N PRO A 42 -5.22 -19.24 -35.18
CA PRO A 42 -5.56 -20.24 -34.15
C PRO A 42 -4.63 -20.24 -32.91
N SER A 43 -3.44 -19.63 -33.01
CA SER A 43 -2.43 -19.57 -31.95
C SER A 43 -2.10 -18.16 -31.50
N LEU A 44 -2.74 -17.12 -32.06
CA LEU A 44 -2.44 -15.72 -31.75
C LEU A 44 -3.74 -14.94 -31.62
N SER A 45 -3.98 -14.36 -30.46
CA SER A 45 -5.10 -13.46 -30.21
C SER A 45 -4.61 -12.09 -29.78
N MET A 46 -5.46 -11.09 -30.00
CA MET A 46 -5.27 -9.72 -29.58
C MET A 46 -6.47 -9.28 -28.74
N GLU A 47 -6.20 -8.65 -27.61
CA GLU A 47 -7.20 -8.02 -26.76
C GLU A 47 -6.93 -6.52 -26.72
N ALA A 48 -8.00 -5.73 -26.65
CA ALA A 48 -7.91 -4.30 -26.43
C ALA A 48 -8.99 -3.87 -25.44
N LEU A 49 -8.65 -2.90 -24.60
CA LEU A 49 -9.57 -2.28 -23.66
C LEU A 49 -9.44 -0.76 -23.67
N TYR A 50 -10.53 -0.10 -23.35
CA TYR A 50 -10.60 1.32 -23.06
C TYR A 50 -11.47 1.53 -21.83
N MET A 51 -10.93 2.18 -20.80
CA MET A 51 -11.65 2.47 -19.55
C MET A 51 -12.29 3.86 -19.63
N PHE A 52 -13.54 3.96 -19.18
CA PHE A 52 -14.34 5.19 -19.18
C PHE A 52 -14.34 5.93 -17.85
N GLU A 53 -13.78 5.32 -16.80
CA GLU A 53 -13.67 5.91 -15.48
C GLU A 53 -12.34 5.56 -14.82
N HIS A 54 -11.90 6.43 -13.91
CA HIS A 54 -10.84 6.11 -12.96
C HIS A 54 -11.44 5.60 -11.65
N ARG A 55 -10.74 4.65 -11.04
CA ARG A 55 -11.06 4.07 -9.74
C ARG A 55 -9.76 3.86 -8.98
N GLU A 56 -9.70 4.42 -7.78
CA GLU A 56 -8.61 4.28 -6.84
C GLU A 56 -8.63 2.94 -6.10
N ILE A 57 -7.47 2.57 -5.54
CA ILE A 57 -7.38 1.54 -4.51
C ILE A 57 -7.89 2.16 -3.21
N ILE A 58 -8.75 1.42 -2.50
CA ILE A 58 -9.26 1.83 -1.20
C ILE A 58 -8.41 1.14 -0.13
N PRO A 59 -7.47 1.85 0.54
CA PRO A 59 -6.70 1.29 1.63
C PRO A 59 -7.55 1.13 2.90
N ASP A 60 -6.99 0.46 3.92
CA ASP A 60 -7.59 0.46 5.25
C ASP A 60 -7.76 1.93 5.74
N PRO A 61 -8.94 2.33 6.25
CA PRO A 61 -9.20 3.72 6.63
C PRO A 61 -8.45 4.13 7.89
N ALA A 62 -8.24 5.43 8.06
CA ALA A 62 -7.50 5.98 9.19
C ALA A 62 -8.07 5.51 10.54
N GLY A 63 -7.19 5.10 11.45
CA GLY A 63 -7.56 4.59 12.77
C GLY A 63 -8.14 3.16 12.79
N ALA A 64 -8.32 2.51 11.64
CA ALA A 64 -8.73 1.12 11.60
C ALA A 64 -7.63 0.19 12.11
N TYR A 65 -8.03 -0.97 12.68
CA TYR A 65 -7.09 -1.94 13.25
C TYR A 65 -5.97 -2.34 12.28
N PHE A 66 -6.22 -2.41 10.97
CA PHE A 66 -5.19 -2.77 9.97
C PHE A 66 -4.59 -1.57 9.21
N SER A 67 -4.97 -0.34 9.57
CA SER A 67 -4.42 0.88 8.96
C SER A 67 -2.94 1.03 9.26
N THR A 68 -2.15 1.28 8.21
CA THR A 68 -0.71 1.54 8.33
C THR A 68 -0.35 2.98 7.99
N ASN A 69 -1.36 3.80 7.69
CA ASN A 69 -1.21 5.22 7.39
C ASN A 69 -2.54 5.92 7.74
N ASP A 70 -2.49 6.94 8.59
CA ASP A 70 -3.68 7.63 9.07
C ASP A 70 -3.84 9.06 8.50
N ILE A 71 -2.99 9.44 7.53
CA ILE A 71 -2.99 10.78 6.93
C ILE A 71 -3.53 10.77 5.49
N ALA A 72 -3.15 9.79 4.68
CA ALA A 72 -3.48 9.75 3.24
C ALA A 72 -4.58 8.73 2.89
N THR A 73 -5.14 8.04 3.88
CA THR A 73 -6.21 7.06 3.72
C THR A 73 -7.60 7.70 3.90
N PRO A 74 -8.70 7.00 3.56
CA PRO A 74 -10.05 7.50 3.86
C PRO A 74 -10.20 7.82 5.35
N GLY A 75 -10.72 9.00 5.66
CA GLY A 75 -10.85 9.50 7.03
C GLY A 75 -9.65 10.29 7.56
N GLY A 76 -8.48 10.26 6.89
CA GLY A 76 -7.36 11.13 7.25
C GLY A 76 -7.69 12.60 6.96
N SER A 77 -7.53 13.49 7.94
CA SER A 77 -7.87 14.93 7.82
C SER A 77 -6.72 15.88 8.09
N HIS A 78 -5.65 15.41 8.73
CA HIS A 78 -4.47 16.20 9.08
C HIS A 78 -3.28 15.27 9.38
N ALA A 79 -2.08 15.83 9.39
CA ALA A 79 -0.86 15.18 9.84
C ALA A 79 -0.36 15.90 11.10
N MET A 80 0.12 15.15 12.08
CA MET A 80 0.67 15.74 13.31
C MET A 80 2.17 16.00 13.13
N LEU A 81 2.60 17.24 13.37
CA LEU A 81 3.99 17.69 13.28
C LEU A 81 4.71 17.68 14.64
N GLY A 82 3.98 17.40 15.72
CA GLY A 82 4.50 17.45 17.08
C GLY A 82 5.32 16.23 17.49
N PHE A 83 5.51 15.21 16.64
CA PHE A 83 6.26 13.98 16.95
C PHE A 83 5.92 13.37 18.32
N GLY A 84 4.64 13.33 18.67
CA GLY A 84 4.13 12.77 19.94
C GLY A 84 4.24 13.69 21.16
N ILE A 85 4.66 14.97 21.01
CA ILE A 85 4.68 15.96 22.10
C ILE A 85 3.25 16.32 22.55
N VAL A 86 2.30 16.32 21.63
CA VAL A 86 0.88 16.60 21.88
C VAL A 86 0.02 15.61 21.08
N ASP A 87 -1.08 15.16 21.70
CA ASP A 87 -2.05 14.30 21.05
C ASP A 87 -2.80 15.03 19.94
N SER A 88 -3.45 14.26 19.07
CA SER A 88 -4.36 14.79 18.06
C SER A 88 -5.40 15.72 18.71
N PRO A 89 -5.68 16.90 18.10
CA PRO A 89 -6.66 17.85 18.63
C PRO A 89 -8.11 17.32 18.57
N VAL A 90 -8.37 16.25 17.79
CA VAL A 90 -9.67 15.58 17.68
C VAL A 90 -9.49 14.06 17.58
N ILE A 91 -10.44 13.28 18.10
CA ILE A 91 -10.54 11.84 17.84
C ILE A 91 -11.29 11.61 16.54
N ASN A 92 -12.45 12.26 16.37
CA ASN A 92 -13.20 12.22 15.12
C ASN A 92 -12.56 13.18 14.10
N PRO A 93 -11.98 12.67 13.00
CA PRO A 93 -11.31 13.51 12.00
C PRO A 93 -12.23 14.57 11.35
N ASP A 94 -13.55 14.33 11.31
CA ASP A 94 -14.54 15.25 10.74
C ASP A 94 -14.64 16.57 11.54
N LEU A 95 -14.29 16.54 12.83
CA LEU A 95 -14.31 17.71 13.69
C LEU A 95 -13.09 18.62 13.47
N TYR A 96 -12.06 18.14 12.77
CA TYR A 96 -10.79 18.87 12.64
C TYR A 96 -10.98 20.28 12.07
N ASN A 97 -11.76 20.43 11.00
CA ASN A 97 -12.01 21.75 10.41
C ASN A 97 -12.79 22.68 11.35
N GLU A 98 -13.77 22.17 12.09
CA GLU A 98 -14.49 22.97 13.07
C GLU A 98 -13.57 23.41 14.23
N VAL A 99 -12.77 22.49 14.74
CA VAL A 99 -11.94 22.70 15.93
C VAL A 99 -10.71 23.55 15.62
N CYS A 100 -9.95 23.19 14.58
CA CYS A 100 -8.65 23.77 14.28
C CYS A 100 -8.72 24.91 13.26
N ILE A 101 -9.48 24.75 12.17
CA ILE A 101 -9.56 25.79 11.13
C ILE A 101 -10.52 26.92 11.55
N ASN A 102 -11.70 26.60 12.06
CA ASN A 102 -12.65 27.59 12.58
C ASN A 102 -12.32 28.05 14.01
N LYS A 103 -11.29 27.48 14.64
CA LYS A 103 -10.82 27.79 16.01
C LYS A 103 -11.90 27.59 17.08
N ASN A 104 -12.87 26.71 16.84
CA ASN A 104 -13.88 26.32 17.83
C ASN A 104 -13.35 25.19 18.73
N PHE A 105 -12.33 25.48 19.52
CA PHE A 105 -11.65 24.47 20.34
C PHE A 105 -12.58 23.71 21.30
N GLY A 106 -13.71 24.33 21.69
CA GLY A 106 -14.72 23.71 22.56
C GLY A 106 -15.52 22.58 21.90
N ALA A 107 -15.46 22.43 20.58
CA ALA A 107 -16.11 21.33 19.85
C ALA A 107 -15.25 20.05 19.77
N SER A 108 -14.01 20.09 20.28
CA SER A 108 -13.13 18.92 20.29
C SER A 108 -13.70 17.79 21.13
N ASP A 109 -13.60 16.58 20.62
CA ASP A 109 -13.90 15.32 21.32
C ASP A 109 -12.64 14.69 21.94
N SER A 110 -11.50 15.39 21.90
CA SER A 110 -10.26 14.95 22.52
C SER A 110 -10.43 14.81 24.03
N PRO A 111 -9.84 13.78 24.67
CA PRO A 111 -9.84 13.64 26.12
C PRO A 111 -9.09 14.78 26.82
N ASN A 112 -8.28 15.53 26.06
CA ASN A 112 -7.53 16.69 26.53
C ASN A 112 -8.33 18.01 26.47
N LEU A 113 -9.62 17.95 26.10
CA LEU A 113 -10.50 19.13 26.09
C LEU A 113 -10.55 19.80 27.47
N GLY A 114 -10.34 21.12 27.48
CA GLY A 114 -10.40 21.93 28.70
C GLY A 114 -9.18 21.80 29.61
N LEU A 115 -8.18 20.98 29.25
CA LEU A 115 -6.90 20.96 29.95
C LEU A 115 -6.15 22.28 29.67
N PRO A 116 -5.90 23.12 30.70
CA PRO A 116 -5.27 24.42 30.50
C PRO A 116 -3.79 24.25 30.15
N LEU A 117 -3.31 25.08 29.24
CA LEU A 117 -1.90 25.16 28.87
C LEU A 117 -1.45 26.63 28.89
N PRO A 118 -0.40 27.00 29.64
CA PRO A 118 0.05 28.39 29.72
C PRO A 118 0.36 28.98 28.34
N GLY A 119 -0.23 30.14 28.03
CA GLY A 119 -0.08 30.80 26.73
C GLY A 119 -1.11 30.40 25.67
N TYR A 120 -1.94 29.39 25.93
CA TYR A 120 -2.95 28.88 25.00
C TYR A 120 -4.35 28.95 25.63
N PRO A 121 -5.17 29.96 25.27
CA PRO A 121 -6.54 30.08 25.79
C PRO A 121 -7.41 28.87 25.52
N GLY A 122 -7.22 28.18 24.38
CA GLY A 122 -7.88 26.90 24.06
C GLY A 122 -7.19 25.67 24.64
N GLY A 123 -6.20 25.86 25.52
CA GLY A 123 -5.50 24.79 26.22
C GLY A 123 -4.72 23.86 25.29
N VAL A 124 -4.64 22.59 25.69
CA VAL A 124 -3.93 21.54 24.94
C VAL A 124 -4.51 21.33 23.53
N VAL A 125 -5.83 21.48 23.36
CA VAL A 125 -6.48 21.33 22.05
C VAL A 125 -5.98 22.38 21.05
N GLN A 126 -5.91 23.65 21.47
CA GLN A 126 -5.36 24.69 20.61
C GLN A 126 -3.90 24.40 20.23
N PHE A 127 -3.09 23.96 21.19
CA PHE A 127 -1.71 23.59 20.92
C PHE A 127 -1.59 22.42 19.94
N GLY A 128 -2.44 21.40 20.06
CA GLY A 128 -2.53 20.30 19.09
C GLY A 128 -2.86 20.78 17.68
N CYS A 129 -3.84 21.70 17.53
CA CYS A 129 -4.15 22.31 16.25
C CYS A 129 -2.96 23.07 15.66
N GLU A 130 -2.25 23.86 16.47
CA GLU A 130 -1.07 24.61 16.04
C GLU A 130 0.17 23.72 15.76
N GLN A 131 0.08 22.41 16.06
CA GLN A 131 1.09 21.39 15.74
C GLN A 131 0.59 20.39 14.68
N SER A 132 -0.41 20.78 13.89
CA SER A 132 -0.98 19.94 12.84
C SER A 132 -0.88 20.61 11.47
N PHE A 133 -0.75 19.80 10.43
CA PHE A 133 -0.74 20.20 9.04
C PHE A 133 -2.01 19.65 8.36
N PRO A 134 -2.92 20.50 7.88
CA PRO A 134 -4.23 20.06 7.43
C PRO A 134 -4.18 19.35 6.08
N ARG A 135 -5.13 18.45 5.85
CA ARG A 135 -5.35 17.84 4.54
C ARG A 135 -6.25 18.73 3.68
N GLY A 136 -5.80 19.06 2.47
CA GLY A 136 -6.55 19.73 1.42
C GLY A 136 -7.34 18.75 0.54
N GLU A 137 -7.99 19.29 -0.48
CA GLU A 137 -8.78 18.50 -1.44
C GLU A 137 -7.90 17.60 -2.30
N THR A 138 -8.36 16.37 -2.55
CA THR A 138 -7.70 15.43 -3.47
C THR A 138 -7.73 15.97 -4.90
N ILE A 139 -6.60 15.87 -5.61
CA ILE A 139 -6.51 16.13 -7.04
C ILE A 139 -6.83 14.83 -7.79
N GLU A 140 -8.06 14.76 -8.30
CA GLU A 140 -8.54 13.61 -9.07
C GLU A 140 -7.99 13.60 -10.50
N PRO A 141 -7.68 12.42 -11.06
CA PRO A 141 -7.28 12.29 -12.45
C PRO A 141 -8.49 12.36 -13.37
N LYS A 142 -8.26 12.45 -14.68
CA LYS A 142 -9.34 12.35 -15.66
C LYS A 142 -9.92 10.95 -15.68
N ASN A 143 -11.21 10.85 -16.02
CA ASN A 143 -11.88 9.57 -16.25
C ASN A 143 -11.49 8.91 -17.60
N SER A 144 -10.89 9.67 -18.51
CA SER A 144 -10.55 9.26 -19.88
C SER A 144 -9.04 9.16 -20.09
N GLY A 145 -8.60 8.42 -21.12
CA GLY A 145 -7.18 8.31 -21.47
C GLY A 145 -6.55 7.00 -21.00
N GLN A 146 -7.31 6.13 -20.36
CA GLN A 146 -6.86 4.83 -19.90
C GLN A 146 -7.21 3.73 -20.91
N TYR A 147 -6.21 3.04 -21.44
CA TYR A 147 -6.38 2.03 -22.49
C TYR A 147 -5.26 0.99 -22.44
N GLY A 148 -5.53 -0.18 -22.99
CA GLY A 148 -4.53 -1.25 -23.04
C GLY A 148 -4.72 -2.17 -24.23
N VAL A 149 -3.63 -2.82 -24.62
CA VAL A 149 -3.59 -3.84 -25.67
C VAL A 149 -2.79 -5.02 -25.14
N ALA A 150 -3.28 -6.23 -25.40
CA ALA A 150 -2.55 -7.46 -25.15
C ALA A 150 -2.47 -8.31 -26.40
N LEU A 151 -1.35 -9.00 -26.59
CA LEU A 151 -1.18 -10.07 -27.57
C LEU A 151 -0.93 -11.36 -26.80
N ARG A 152 -1.67 -12.42 -27.13
CA ARG A 152 -1.49 -13.74 -26.53
C ARG A 152 -1.10 -14.73 -27.62
N TYR A 153 0.05 -15.36 -27.45
CA TYR A 153 0.57 -16.35 -28.37
C TYR A 153 0.67 -17.72 -27.69
N PHE A 154 -0.07 -18.69 -28.21
CA PHE A 154 -0.03 -20.07 -27.76
C PHE A 154 0.93 -20.91 -28.61
N SER A 155 1.88 -21.60 -27.99
CA SER A 155 2.89 -22.40 -28.68
C SER A 155 2.82 -23.87 -28.27
N GLU A 156 2.20 -24.68 -29.12
CA GLU A 156 2.20 -26.16 -28.99
C GLU A 156 3.61 -26.74 -28.96
N LYS A 157 4.54 -26.19 -29.76
CA LYS A 157 5.94 -26.64 -29.85
C LYS A 157 6.73 -26.43 -28.55
N LEU A 158 6.26 -25.55 -27.68
CA LEU A 158 6.87 -25.24 -26.39
C LEU A 158 6.04 -25.85 -25.25
N ASN A 159 5.61 -27.11 -25.41
CA ASN A 159 4.82 -27.83 -24.42
C ASN A 159 3.48 -27.15 -24.06
N GLY A 160 2.82 -26.54 -25.05
CA GLY A 160 1.57 -25.80 -24.84
C GLY A 160 1.75 -24.55 -23.97
N THR A 161 2.87 -23.85 -24.12
CA THR A 161 3.13 -22.59 -23.40
C THR A 161 2.36 -21.44 -24.04
N GLU A 162 1.66 -20.66 -23.23
CA GLU A 162 1.09 -19.37 -23.62
C GLU A 162 2.05 -18.25 -23.23
N PHE A 163 2.28 -17.31 -24.14
CA PHE A 163 3.00 -16.06 -23.90
C PHE A 163 2.03 -14.89 -24.03
N GLY A 164 2.12 -13.94 -23.11
CA GLY A 164 1.38 -12.68 -23.17
C GLY A 164 2.34 -11.50 -23.35
N PHE A 165 1.96 -10.54 -24.17
CA PHE A 165 2.62 -9.24 -24.31
C PHE A 165 1.59 -8.16 -24.07
N TYR A 166 1.91 -7.17 -23.26
CA TYR A 166 0.95 -6.21 -22.74
C TYR A 166 1.50 -4.80 -22.86
N PHE A 167 0.63 -3.88 -23.24
CA PHE A 167 0.82 -2.44 -23.10
C PHE A 167 -0.41 -1.84 -22.42
N LEU A 168 -0.19 -0.94 -21.47
CA LEU A 168 -1.25 -0.22 -20.77
C LEU A 168 -0.83 1.24 -20.59
N ASN A 169 -1.74 2.17 -20.87
CA ASN A 169 -1.71 3.54 -20.37
C ASN A 169 -2.81 3.66 -19.31
N TYR A 170 -2.46 4.02 -18.08
CA TYR A 170 -3.41 4.13 -16.98
C TYR A 170 -3.05 5.29 -16.04
N HIS A 171 -3.97 5.71 -15.20
CA HIS A 171 -3.67 6.69 -14.13
C HIS A 171 -3.42 5.95 -12.83
N SER A 172 -2.58 6.52 -11.95
CA SER A 172 -2.26 5.92 -10.66
C SER A 172 -3.56 5.57 -9.93
N ARG A 173 -3.63 4.36 -9.40
CA ARG A 173 -4.72 3.96 -8.49
C ARG A 173 -4.29 4.13 -7.03
N LEU A 174 -3.02 4.44 -6.80
CA LEU A 174 -2.46 4.70 -5.49
C LEU A 174 -2.38 6.21 -5.26
N PRO A 175 -2.83 6.72 -4.11
CA PRO A 175 -2.78 8.15 -3.81
C PRO A 175 -1.35 8.56 -3.45
N LEU A 176 -0.76 9.47 -4.21
CA LEU A 176 0.49 10.13 -3.84
C LEU A 176 0.20 11.39 -3.06
N ILE A 177 1.11 11.80 -2.19
CA ILE A 177 0.98 12.99 -1.35
C ILE A 177 1.87 14.08 -1.93
N SER A 178 1.26 15.26 -2.11
CA SER A 178 1.92 16.54 -2.40
C SER A 178 1.39 17.59 -1.43
N GLY A 179 1.85 18.84 -1.52
CA GLY A 179 1.42 19.87 -0.58
C GLY A 179 1.53 21.28 -1.09
N ALA A 180 1.25 22.22 -0.19
CA ALA A 180 1.42 23.65 -0.38
C ALA A 180 2.04 24.23 0.90
N ALA A 181 3.10 25.01 0.73
CA ALA A 181 3.85 25.58 1.85
C ALA A 181 3.01 26.59 2.65
N VAL A 182 3.34 26.76 3.93
CA VAL A 182 2.63 27.70 4.82
C VAL A 182 2.67 29.13 4.31
N THR A 183 1.57 29.87 4.51
CA THR A 183 1.46 31.28 4.10
C THR A 183 1.59 32.25 5.27
N SER A 184 1.64 31.74 6.49
CA SER A 184 1.78 32.51 7.73
C SER A 184 2.50 31.69 8.79
N THR A 185 2.69 32.25 9.99
CA THR A 185 3.21 31.52 11.15
C THR A 185 2.25 30.47 11.72
N ASP A 186 0.98 30.50 11.32
CA ASP A 186 0.00 29.47 11.66
C ASP A 186 0.23 28.25 10.76
N LEU A 187 0.59 27.10 11.34
CA LEU A 187 0.91 25.89 10.56
C LEU A 187 -0.30 25.37 9.77
N THR A 188 -1.52 25.71 10.22
CA THR A 188 -2.77 25.38 9.52
C THR A 188 -2.97 26.18 8.23
N SER A 189 -2.08 27.12 7.92
CA SER A 189 -2.12 27.91 6.69
C SER A 189 -1.44 27.25 5.48
N GLY A 190 -0.72 26.14 5.69
CA GLY A 190 -0.26 25.24 4.64
C GLY A 190 -1.21 24.03 4.53
N SER A 191 -0.94 23.11 3.60
CA SER A 191 -1.71 21.87 3.50
C SER A 191 -0.96 20.77 2.76
N TYR A 192 -1.31 19.52 3.02
CA TYR A 192 -0.97 18.39 2.14
C TYR A 192 -2.23 17.89 1.45
N TYR A 193 -2.11 17.27 0.29
CA TYR A 193 -3.24 16.70 -0.43
C TYR A 193 -2.80 15.44 -1.16
N THR A 194 -3.77 14.58 -1.44
CA THR A 194 -3.56 13.39 -2.26
C THR A 194 -3.77 13.72 -3.73
N GLU A 195 -2.97 13.14 -4.62
CA GLU A 195 -3.13 13.25 -6.07
C GLU A 195 -2.85 11.92 -6.76
N TYR A 196 -3.43 11.74 -7.94
CA TYR A 196 -3.27 10.53 -8.74
C TYR A 196 -2.61 10.87 -10.08
N PRO A 197 -1.29 10.64 -10.24
CA PRO A 197 -0.62 10.96 -11.49
C PRO A 197 -1.22 10.23 -12.70
N GLU A 198 -1.35 10.98 -13.80
CA GLU A 198 -1.95 10.49 -15.04
C GLU A 198 -0.90 9.86 -15.98
N ASP A 199 -1.37 9.20 -17.05
CA ASP A 199 -0.56 8.69 -18.18
C ASP A 199 0.67 7.81 -17.84
N ILE A 200 0.50 6.88 -16.90
CA ILE A 200 1.51 5.87 -16.56
C ILE A 200 1.49 4.78 -17.64
N ASN A 201 2.63 4.59 -18.31
CA ASN A 201 2.82 3.50 -19.24
C ASN A 201 3.33 2.24 -18.54
N LEU A 202 2.78 1.09 -18.89
CA LEU A 202 3.23 -0.23 -18.44
C LEU A 202 3.41 -1.14 -19.66
N TRP A 203 4.60 -1.75 -19.73
CA TRP A 203 4.93 -2.81 -20.68
C TRP A 203 5.06 -4.12 -19.92
N GLY A 204 4.40 -5.17 -20.39
CA GLY A 204 4.38 -6.46 -19.71
C GLY A 204 4.70 -7.62 -20.64
N VAL A 205 5.39 -8.62 -20.12
CA VAL A 205 5.52 -9.94 -20.74
C VAL A 205 5.17 -10.99 -19.71
N SER A 206 4.36 -11.96 -20.08
CA SER A 206 4.04 -13.10 -19.23
C SER A 206 4.20 -14.42 -19.97
N PHE A 207 4.30 -15.50 -19.21
CA PHE A 207 4.16 -16.84 -19.74
C PHE A 207 3.37 -17.72 -18.76
N ASN A 208 2.71 -18.73 -19.31
CA ASN A 208 2.08 -19.80 -18.56
C ASN A 208 2.39 -21.14 -19.24
N SER A 209 2.95 -22.07 -18.48
CA SER A 209 3.45 -23.35 -18.98
C SER A 209 3.26 -24.47 -17.97
N ASN A 210 3.48 -25.70 -18.41
CA ASN A 210 3.56 -26.86 -17.55
C ASN A 210 4.96 -27.49 -17.69
N ILE A 211 5.58 -27.84 -16.56
CA ILE A 211 6.83 -28.61 -16.52
C ILE A 211 6.53 -29.93 -15.81
N GLY A 212 6.34 -30.99 -16.60
CA GLY A 212 5.85 -32.26 -16.10
C GLY A 212 4.46 -32.11 -15.49
N THR A 213 4.37 -32.22 -14.16
CA THR A 213 3.10 -32.13 -13.43
C THR A 213 2.98 -30.84 -12.60
N TRP A 214 3.91 -29.90 -12.77
CA TRP A 214 3.92 -28.58 -12.16
C TRP A 214 3.41 -27.56 -13.17
N ALA A 215 2.49 -26.70 -12.74
CA ALA A 215 2.16 -25.49 -13.48
C ALA A 215 3.17 -24.39 -13.10
N LEU A 216 3.67 -23.65 -14.08
CA LEU A 216 4.59 -22.55 -13.91
C LEU A 216 4.09 -21.35 -14.71
N SER A 217 3.91 -20.23 -14.04
CA SER A 217 3.66 -18.94 -14.69
C SER A 217 4.69 -17.92 -14.24
N GLY A 218 4.90 -16.90 -15.06
CA GLY A 218 5.72 -15.77 -14.69
C GLY A 218 5.36 -14.53 -15.47
N GLU A 219 5.74 -13.39 -14.92
CA GLU A 219 5.44 -12.07 -15.45
C GLU A 219 6.61 -11.13 -15.16
N VAL A 220 6.91 -10.27 -16.12
CA VAL A 220 7.77 -9.10 -15.94
C VAL A 220 6.99 -7.89 -16.45
N SER A 221 6.95 -6.82 -15.66
CA SER A 221 6.37 -5.53 -16.03
C SER A 221 7.40 -4.42 -15.87
N TYR A 222 7.32 -3.42 -16.74
CA TYR A 222 8.19 -2.26 -16.77
C TYR A 222 7.38 -0.99 -16.92
N ARG A 223 7.67 -0.03 -16.05
CA ARG A 223 7.13 1.32 -16.07
C ARG A 223 8.28 2.29 -16.25
N PRO A 224 8.42 2.95 -17.41
CA PRO A 224 9.49 3.92 -17.64
C PRO A 224 9.32 5.20 -16.81
N LYS A 225 8.10 5.46 -16.34
CA LYS A 225 7.69 6.65 -15.57
C LYS A 225 6.77 6.27 -14.42
N ALA A 226 7.21 5.35 -13.57
CA ALA A 226 6.47 5.02 -12.36
C ALA A 226 6.58 6.20 -11.38
N PRO A 227 5.47 6.79 -10.92
CA PRO A 227 5.54 7.85 -9.93
C PRO A 227 5.74 7.22 -8.55
N LEU A 228 6.79 7.63 -7.85
CA LEU A 228 7.17 7.12 -6.53
C LEU A 228 7.17 8.27 -5.51
N GLN A 229 6.63 8.00 -4.32
CA GLN A 229 6.47 8.96 -3.24
C GLN A 229 7.84 9.31 -2.63
N ALA A 230 8.22 10.58 -2.67
CA ALA A 230 9.27 11.08 -1.81
C ALA A 230 8.83 10.95 -0.35
N ASP A 231 9.78 10.77 0.55
CA ASP A 231 9.49 10.62 1.98
C ASP A 231 8.57 11.75 2.50
N ASP A 232 7.55 11.38 3.26
CA ASP A 232 6.47 12.30 3.65
C ASP A 232 6.95 13.34 4.67
N VAL A 233 7.91 13.01 5.52
CA VAL A 233 8.55 13.99 6.42
C VAL A 233 9.28 15.07 5.62
N GLU A 234 9.95 14.72 4.52
CA GLU A 234 10.60 15.70 3.63
C GLU A 234 9.58 16.65 3.01
N LEU A 235 8.39 16.15 2.65
CA LEU A 235 7.28 16.97 2.16
C LEU A 235 6.75 17.91 3.24
N LEU A 236 6.52 17.41 4.46
CA LEU A 236 6.03 18.20 5.58
C LEU A 236 7.04 19.29 5.97
N PHE A 237 8.33 18.96 6.08
CA PHE A 237 9.38 19.96 6.34
C PHE A 237 9.53 20.96 5.19
N GLY A 238 9.43 20.51 3.95
CA GLY A 238 9.38 21.38 2.77
C GLY A 238 8.29 22.45 2.91
N GLY A 239 7.09 22.03 3.35
CA GLY A 239 5.96 22.92 3.61
C GLY A 239 6.19 23.97 4.69
N LEU A 240 7.16 23.74 5.58
CA LEU A 240 7.48 24.63 6.72
C LEU A 240 8.70 25.52 6.46
N THR A 241 9.45 25.30 5.37
CA THR A 241 10.63 26.11 5.00
C THR A 241 10.38 27.62 4.89
N PRO A 242 9.18 28.15 4.51
CA PRO A 242 8.95 29.60 4.55
C PRO A 242 9.16 30.23 5.94
N LEU A 243 9.01 29.44 7.03
CA LEU A 243 9.21 29.91 8.39
C LEU A 243 10.69 30.09 8.76
N ASN A 244 11.62 29.56 7.96
CA ASN A 244 13.07 29.64 8.22
C ASN A 244 13.56 31.08 8.34
N VAL A 245 12.88 32.05 7.72
CA VAL A 245 13.18 33.49 7.85
C VAL A 245 13.03 34.01 9.29
N LEU A 246 12.27 33.31 10.14
CA LEU A 246 12.06 33.62 11.56
C LEU A 246 13.13 32.99 12.46
N PHE A 247 13.90 32.04 11.93
CA PHE A 247 14.88 31.24 12.65
C PHE A 247 16.29 31.50 12.11
N PRO A 248 17.00 32.52 12.64
CA PRO A 248 18.34 32.86 12.17
C PRO A 248 19.40 31.79 12.54
N ALA A 249 19.12 30.96 13.54
CA ALA A 249 19.97 29.83 13.88
C ALA A 249 19.59 28.63 12.99
N HIS A 250 20.55 28.12 12.24
CA HIS A 250 20.38 26.96 11.34
C HIS A 250 19.79 25.72 12.05
N ALA A 251 20.14 25.54 13.33
CA ALA A 251 19.64 24.46 14.18
C ALA A 251 18.13 24.52 14.46
N LEU A 252 17.46 25.64 14.18
CA LEU A 252 16.02 25.84 14.41
C LEU A 252 15.21 25.88 13.11
N GLN A 253 15.88 25.76 11.96
CA GLN A 253 15.28 25.77 10.63
C GLN A 253 14.73 24.39 10.29
N PHE A 254 13.72 24.36 9.42
CA PHE A 254 13.21 23.15 8.79
C PHE A 254 14.07 22.82 7.58
N HIS A 255 14.52 21.57 7.48
CA HIS A 255 15.40 21.09 6.42
C HIS A 255 14.68 20.02 5.61
N SER A 256 14.63 20.17 4.29
CA SER A 256 14.03 19.20 3.39
C SER A 256 14.94 18.89 2.21
N GLN A 257 15.03 17.62 1.84
CA GLN A 257 15.70 17.16 0.61
C GLN A 257 14.95 17.60 -0.66
N LEU A 258 13.69 18.03 -0.55
CA LEU A 258 12.94 18.61 -1.65
C LEU A 258 13.31 20.08 -1.92
N GLY A 259 14.03 20.72 -0.98
CA GLY A 259 14.49 22.10 -1.08
C GLY A 259 13.70 23.08 -0.21
N ASP A 260 13.98 24.37 -0.41
CA ASP A 260 13.27 25.48 0.21
C ASP A 260 12.17 26.00 -0.71
N PHE A 261 11.05 26.42 -0.13
CA PHE A 261 9.86 26.85 -0.83
C PHE A 261 9.41 28.25 -0.38
N GLU A 262 8.75 28.97 -1.28
CA GLU A 262 8.08 30.23 -0.98
C GLU A 262 6.73 30.02 -0.30
N ALA A 263 6.22 31.05 0.36
CA ALA A 263 4.93 31.00 1.05
C ALA A 263 3.77 30.65 0.09
N GLY A 264 3.06 29.56 0.36
CA GLY A 264 1.97 29.06 -0.50
C GLY A 264 2.42 28.32 -1.77
N GLU A 265 3.73 28.13 -1.97
CA GLU A 265 4.24 27.42 -3.14
C GLU A 265 3.79 25.94 -3.13
N PRO A 266 3.27 25.41 -4.26
CA PRO A 266 2.99 23.98 -4.39
C PRO A 266 4.26 23.15 -4.32
N ILE A 267 4.23 22.07 -3.53
CA ILE A 267 5.34 21.13 -3.34
C ILE A 267 4.94 19.80 -3.94
N LYS A 268 5.64 19.38 -4.99
CA LYS A 268 5.45 18.07 -5.61
C LYS A 268 6.15 17.01 -4.75
N GLY A 269 5.38 16.10 -4.14
CA GLY A 269 5.91 15.07 -3.24
C GLY A 269 6.31 13.75 -3.91
N TRP A 270 6.41 13.70 -5.24
CA TRP A 270 6.76 12.47 -5.96
C TRP A 270 7.53 12.72 -7.25
N ASN A 271 8.29 11.71 -7.67
CA ASN A 271 9.10 11.74 -8.89
C ASN A 271 8.89 10.49 -9.75
N GLU A 272 9.09 10.63 -11.06
CA GLU A 272 9.00 9.52 -12.02
C GLU A 272 10.31 8.74 -12.06
N HIS A 273 10.22 7.41 -11.99
CA HIS A 273 11.35 6.50 -12.06
C HIS A 273 11.12 5.32 -13.00
N LYS A 274 12.22 4.69 -13.41
CA LYS A 274 12.20 3.45 -14.20
C LYS A 274 12.07 2.26 -13.26
N SER A 275 10.85 1.75 -13.15
CA SER A 275 10.49 0.66 -12.25
C SER A 275 10.21 -0.65 -12.99
N TRP A 276 10.82 -1.72 -12.51
CA TRP A 276 10.63 -3.09 -12.96
C TRP A 276 9.99 -3.89 -11.84
N GLN A 277 9.06 -4.75 -12.20
CA GLN A 277 8.57 -5.80 -11.30
C GLN A 277 8.58 -7.12 -12.04
N ALA A 278 9.00 -8.19 -11.37
CA ALA A 278 8.84 -9.53 -11.90
C ALA A 278 8.35 -10.48 -10.83
N GLN A 279 7.62 -11.50 -11.26
CA GLN A 279 7.12 -12.56 -10.40
C GLN A 279 7.02 -13.88 -11.15
N ALA A 280 7.17 -14.98 -10.40
CA ALA A 280 6.98 -16.32 -10.90
C ALA A 280 6.17 -17.12 -9.88
N THR A 281 5.13 -17.80 -10.37
CA THR A 281 4.28 -18.67 -9.55
C THR A 281 4.39 -20.11 -10.05
N THR A 282 4.56 -21.04 -9.13
CA THR A 282 4.41 -22.46 -9.40
C THR A 282 3.29 -23.06 -8.57
N THR A 283 2.52 -23.95 -9.20
CA THR A 283 1.42 -24.67 -8.55
C THR A 283 1.54 -26.16 -8.79
N LYS A 284 1.24 -26.94 -7.75
CA LYS A 284 1.21 -28.40 -7.80
C LYS A 284 0.01 -28.95 -7.07
N LEU A 285 -0.72 -29.83 -7.76
CA LEU A 285 -1.67 -30.72 -7.11
C LEU A 285 -1.01 -32.08 -6.90
N PHE A 286 -0.99 -32.53 -5.65
CA PHE A 286 -0.61 -33.88 -5.26
C PHE A 286 -1.90 -34.70 -5.09
N GLY A 287 -1.96 -35.83 -5.80
CA GLY A 287 -3.09 -36.75 -5.72
C GLY A 287 -3.13 -37.56 -4.41
N PRO A 288 -3.99 -38.59 -4.35
CA PRO A 288 -4.06 -39.50 -3.22
C PRO A 288 -2.73 -40.27 -3.05
N ASN A 289 -2.49 -40.81 -1.85
CA ASN A 289 -1.22 -41.43 -1.43
C ASN A 289 -0.03 -40.45 -1.27
N ASN A 290 -0.31 -39.16 -1.08
CA ASN A 290 0.71 -38.18 -0.71
C ASN A 290 1.24 -38.41 0.71
N PHE A 291 2.32 -37.69 1.05
CA PHE A 291 3.05 -37.78 2.32
C PHE A 291 2.21 -37.40 3.56
N LEU A 292 1.09 -36.70 3.40
CA LEU A 292 0.16 -36.37 4.50
C LEU A 292 -1.05 -37.29 4.57
N LYS A 293 -1.11 -38.32 3.70
CA LYS A 293 -2.27 -39.22 3.53
C LYS A 293 -3.59 -38.46 3.26
N ALA A 294 -3.50 -37.26 2.70
CA ALA A 294 -4.66 -36.49 2.28
C ALA A 294 -5.25 -37.06 0.97
N ASN A 295 -6.51 -36.77 0.67
CA ASN A 295 -7.08 -37.07 -0.64
C ASN A 295 -6.42 -36.21 -1.74
N GLN A 296 -6.09 -34.95 -1.40
CA GLN A 296 -5.37 -34.03 -2.27
C GLN A 296 -4.55 -33.05 -1.43
N ILE A 297 -3.40 -32.60 -1.95
CA ILE A 297 -2.69 -31.41 -1.47
C ILE A 297 -2.56 -30.42 -2.62
N ALA A 298 -3.03 -29.19 -2.42
CA ALA A 298 -2.74 -28.05 -3.27
C ALA A 298 -1.56 -27.27 -2.70
N PHE A 299 -0.53 -27.10 -3.51
CA PHE A 299 0.65 -26.30 -3.22
C PHE A 299 0.76 -25.16 -4.23
N VAL A 300 0.94 -23.95 -3.74
CA VAL A 300 1.23 -22.75 -4.53
C VAL A 300 2.45 -22.07 -3.90
N ALA A 301 3.42 -21.69 -4.73
CA ALA A 301 4.52 -20.83 -4.31
C ALA A 301 4.72 -19.74 -5.36
N GLU A 302 4.97 -18.54 -4.89
CA GLU A 302 5.18 -17.35 -5.70
C GLU A 302 6.40 -16.61 -5.16
N ALA A 303 7.30 -16.20 -6.05
CA ALA A 303 8.41 -15.33 -5.71
C ALA A 303 8.38 -14.11 -6.64
N GLY A 304 8.74 -12.94 -6.14
CA GLY A 304 8.78 -11.73 -6.94
C GLY A 304 9.72 -10.69 -6.38
N PHE A 305 10.04 -9.70 -7.21
CA PHE A 305 10.91 -8.59 -6.88
C PHE A 305 10.44 -7.29 -7.53
N ASN A 306 10.79 -6.17 -6.91
CA ASN A 306 10.73 -4.83 -7.48
C ASN A 306 12.15 -4.29 -7.64
N TYR A 307 12.41 -3.60 -8.74
CA TYR A 307 13.69 -2.95 -9.01
C TYR A 307 13.50 -1.58 -9.65
N VAL A 308 14.02 -0.53 -9.02
CA VAL A 308 13.97 0.85 -9.50
C VAL A 308 15.37 1.27 -9.95
N SER A 309 15.58 1.25 -11.27
CA SER A 309 16.94 1.34 -11.84
C SER A 309 17.62 2.70 -11.71
N ASP A 310 16.86 3.75 -11.42
CA ASP A 310 17.34 5.13 -11.27
C ASP A 310 16.86 5.76 -9.95
N LEU A 311 16.67 4.94 -8.91
CA LEU A 311 16.44 5.45 -7.56
C LEU A 311 17.72 6.14 -7.07
N PRO A 312 17.65 7.41 -6.62
CA PRO A 312 18.82 8.10 -6.11
C PRO A 312 19.28 7.52 -4.76
N ASP A 313 20.53 7.80 -4.38
CA ASP A 313 21.02 7.53 -3.03
C ASP A 313 20.16 8.28 -2.00
N GLN A 314 19.89 7.67 -0.86
CA GLN A 314 19.08 8.24 0.22
C GLN A 314 19.62 9.58 0.75
N LYS A 315 20.91 9.89 0.57
CA LYS A 315 21.47 11.21 0.90
C LYS A 315 21.05 12.32 -0.05
N VAL A 316 20.66 11.96 -1.27
CA VAL A 316 20.15 12.89 -2.28
C VAL A 316 18.65 13.09 -2.09
N LEU A 317 17.89 12.00 -2.10
CA LEU A 317 16.44 12.04 -1.85
C LEU A 317 15.96 10.69 -1.33
N ARG A 318 15.28 10.70 -0.19
CA ARG A 318 14.62 9.53 0.39
C ARG A 318 13.24 9.35 -0.22
N TYR A 319 12.90 8.08 -0.44
CA TYR A 319 11.57 7.68 -0.88
C TYR A 319 10.87 6.93 0.25
N ASN A 320 9.56 7.15 0.33
CA ASN A 320 8.74 6.72 1.45
C ASN A 320 8.75 5.19 1.58
N GLY A 321 8.96 4.73 2.82
CA GLY A 321 8.72 3.37 3.27
C GLY A 321 7.93 3.38 4.58
N PRO A 322 7.43 2.23 5.04
CA PRO A 322 6.57 2.20 6.22
C PRO A 322 7.35 2.55 7.50
N GLY A 323 6.75 3.39 8.36
CA GLY A 323 7.26 3.69 9.69
C GLY A 323 8.48 4.63 9.72
N THR A 324 8.66 5.45 8.67
CA THR A 324 9.64 6.54 8.62
C THR A 324 9.05 7.82 9.19
N ASP A 325 8.70 7.80 10.48
CA ASP A 325 7.95 8.89 11.12
C ASP A 325 8.80 10.14 11.45
N THR A 326 10.11 10.09 11.22
CA THR A 326 11.05 11.21 11.39
C THR A 326 12.00 11.35 10.19
N GLY A 327 12.67 12.49 10.07
CA GLY A 327 13.57 12.74 8.95
C GLY A 327 14.86 11.92 9.08
N GLY A 328 15.41 11.46 7.95
CA GLY A 328 16.68 10.72 7.95
C GLY A 328 17.94 11.58 7.99
N GLY A 329 17.79 12.88 8.28
CA GLY A 329 18.84 13.91 8.31
C GLY A 329 19.56 14.02 9.64
N TYR A 330 20.08 15.21 9.96
CA TYR A 330 20.54 15.49 11.33
C TYR A 330 19.34 15.53 12.29
N ASP A 331 19.61 15.35 13.57
CA ASP A 331 18.65 15.36 14.66
C ASP A 331 19.08 16.26 15.81
N PHE A 332 18.27 16.25 16.86
CA PHE A 332 18.47 17.08 18.05
C PHE A 332 19.89 16.94 18.64
N LEU A 333 20.47 15.73 18.64
CA LEU A 333 21.80 15.46 19.20
C LEU A 333 22.93 15.91 18.28
N THR A 334 22.66 16.01 16.99
CA THR A 334 23.64 16.37 15.95
C THR A 334 23.51 17.80 15.43
N GLY A 335 22.52 18.56 15.94
CA GLY A 335 22.42 20.01 15.77
C GLY A 335 21.20 20.48 14.98
N ASP A 336 20.25 19.60 14.67
CA ASP A 336 18.95 19.96 14.09
C ASP A 336 17.84 19.75 15.12
N LEU A 337 17.41 20.83 15.77
CA LEU A 337 16.47 20.78 16.89
C LEU A 337 15.01 20.56 16.44
N ARG A 338 14.74 20.53 15.13
CA ARG A 338 13.39 20.29 14.57
C ARG A 338 13.14 18.82 14.25
N ASN A 339 14.19 18.02 14.16
CA ASN A 339 14.10 16.57 13.97
C ASN A 339 14.47 15.86 15.30
N PRO A 340 13.51 15.24 16.00
CA PRO A 340 13.77 14.70 17.34
C PRO A 340 14.76 13.55 17.31
N GLU A 341 14.70 12.68 16.30
CA GLU A 341 15.57 11.53 16.12
C GLU A 341 15.82 11.29 14.63
N THR A 342 17.05 10.94 14.28
CA THR A 342 17.40 10.56 12.91
C THR A 342 16.77 9.22 12.56
N GLU A 343 15.91 9.19 11.55
CA GLU A 343 15.49 7.94 10.94
C GLU A 343 16.67 7.31 10.17
N THR A 344 17.02 6.07 10.51
CA THR A 344 18.24 5.42 9.99
C THR A 344 17.96 4.29 9.01
N ALA A 345 16.72 3.81 8.95
CA ALA A 345 16.31 2.73 8.06
C ALA A 345 14.81 2.84 7.71
N GLY A 346 14.27 1.85 7.00
CA GLY A 346 12.85 1.82 6.62
C GLY A 346 12.51 2.56 5.34
N PHE A 347 13.35 3.51 4.91
CA PHE A 347 13.25 4.15 3.59
C PHE A 347 13.29 3.12 2.45
N ALA A 348 12.78 3.52 1.30
CA ALA A 348 12.74 2.65 0.14
C ALA A 348 14.14 2.29 -0.38
N ASP A 349 14.26 1.05 -0.87
CA ASP A 349 15.43 0.51 -1.53
C ASP A 349 15.22 0.43 -3.05
N ASP A 350 16.32 0.44 -3.80
CA ASP A 350 16.29 0.27 -5.25
C ASP A 350 15.88 -1.15 -5.64
N PHE A 351 16.17 -2.15 -4.81
CA PHE A 351 15.79 -3.54 -5.00
C PHE A 351 15.10 -4.11 -3.77
N SER A 352 13.97 -4.78 -3.96
CA SER A 352 13.27 -5.51 -2.89
C SER A 352 12.65 -6.80 -3.42
N TRP A 353 12.62 -7.85 -2.61
CA TRP A 353 12.09 -9.14 -3.03
C TRP A 353 11.53 -9.98 -1.89
N GLY A 354 10.67 -10.92 -2.26
CA GLY A 354 10.07 -11.85 -1.31
C GLY A 354 9.39 -13.02 -1.98
N TYR A 355 8.83 -13.90 -1.15
CA TYR A 355 8.04 -15.03 -1.60
C TYR A 355 6.82 -15.28 -0.73
N ARG A 356 5.84 -15.96 -1.31
CA ARG A 356 4.57 -16.39 -0.72
C ARG A 356 4.40 -17.88 -0.99
N MET A 357 3.89 -18.62 -0.02
CA MET A 357 3.56 -20.03 -0.17
C MET A 357 2.19 -20.31 0.45
N LEU A 358 1.42 -21.17 -0.19
CA LEU A 358 0.17 -21.68 0.34
C LEU A 358 0.14 -23.19 0.15
N VAL A 359 -0.17 -23.90 1.23
CA VAL A 359 -0.39 -25.34 1.23
C VAL A 359 -1.75 -25.60 1.83
N ARG A 360 -2.62 -26.31 1.10
CA ARG A 360 -3.92 -26.75 1.60
C ARG A 360 -4.07 -28.23 1.33
N ALA A 361 -4.38 -29.00 2.37
CA ALA A 361 -4.74 -30.40 2.21
C ALA A 361 -6.25 -30.57 2.28
N THR A 362 -6.76 -31.60 1.61
CA THR A 362 -8.16 -31.98 1.61
C THR A 362 -8.29 -33.40 2.11
N TYR A 363 -9.05 -33.58 3.20
CA TYR A 363 -9.42 -34.87 3.76
C TYR A 363 -10.92 -35.03 3.64
N ASN A 364 -11.36 -35.78 2.64
CA ASN A 364 -12.77 -36.12 2.45
C ASN A 364 -13.18 -37.10 3.55
N ASP A 365 -14.42 -36.97 4.00
CA ASP A 365 -15.02 -37.86 5.00
C ASP A 365 -14.16 -38.04 6.27
N ALA A 366 -13.43 -36.98 6.65
CA ALA A 366 -12.49 -37.02 7.77
C ALA A 366 -13.21 -37.31 9.10
N ILE A 367 -14.44 -36.81 9.22
CA ILE A 367 -15.33 -37.03 10.36
C ILE A 367 -16.75 -37.30 9.84
N GLY A 368 -17.08 -38.56 9.58
CA GLY A 368 -18.34 -38.89 8.91
C GLY A 368 -18.39 -38.23 7.53
N PRO A 369 -19.45 -37.51 7.14
CA PRO A 369 -19.53 -36.80 5.86
C PRO A 369 -18.81 -35.44 5.85
N VAL A 370 -18.09 -35.07 6.92
CA VAL A 370 -17.40 -33.78 7.01
C VAL A 370 -16.06 -33.87 6.30
N THR A 371 -15.86 -32.98 5.32
CA THR A 371 -14.55 -32.74 4.69
C THR A 371 -13.76 -31.73 5.50
N MET A 372 -12.49 -32.02 5.77
CA MET A 372 -11.58 -31.15 6.52
C MET A 372 -10.50 -30.56 5.60
N LEU A 373 -10.25 -29.25 5.74
CA LEU A 373 -9.41 -28.44 4.86
C LEU A 373 -8.34 -27.67 5.66
N PRO A 374 -7.34 -28.33 6.26
CA PRO A 374 -6.24 -27.63 6.92
C PRO A 374 -5.38 -26.89 5.88
N ARG A 375 -4.97 -25.67 6.21
CA ARG A 375 -4.13 -24.84 5.35
C ARG A 375 -3.07 -24.07 6.13
N ILE A 376 -1.94 -23.83 5.46
CA ILE A 376 -0.86 -22.96 5.92
C ILE A 376 -0.57 -21.98 4.78
N ALA A 377 -0.57 -20.68 5.09
CA ALA A 377 -0.05 -19.66 4.20
C ALA A 377 1.16 -18.98 4.87
N TRP A 378 2.23 -18.81 4.12
CA TRP A 378 3.47 -18.19 4.57
C TRP A 378 3.86 -17.08 3.61
N ALA A 379 4.27 -15.94 4.17
CA ALA A 379 4.82 -14.82 3.45
C ALA A 379 6.15 -14.42 4.08
N HIS A 380 7.16 -14.13 3.25
CA HIS A 380 8.42 -13.56 3.70
C HIS A 380 8.89 -12.52 2.68
N ASP A 381 9.01 -11.29 3.14
CA ASP A 381 9.67 -10.17 2.48
C ASP A 381 11.13 -10.28 2.90
N VAL A 382 11.98 -10.75 1.99
CA VAL A 382 13.29 -11.29 2.37
C VAL A 382 14.29 -10.17 2.55
N SER A 383 14.32 -9.23 1.61
CA SER A 383 15.24 -8.11 1.65
C SER A 383 14.66 -6.91 0.91
N GLY A 384 14.87 -5.74 1.49
CA GLY A 384 14.59 -4.44 0.91
C GLY A 384 13.13 -4.01 1.03
N THR A 385 12.92 -2.70 1.07
CA THR A 385 11.60 -2.06 1.14
C THR A 385 11.22 -1.50 -0.22
N THR A 386 10.06 -1.91 -0.74
CA THR A 386 9.53 -1.37 -2.01
C THR A 386 9.08 0.09 -1.80
N PRO A 387 9.45 1.04 -2.69
CA PRO A 387 8.95 2.40 -2.61
C PRO A 387 7.42 2.49 -2.50
N GLY A 388 6.95 3.29 -1.55
CA GLY A 388 5.53 3.53 -1.31
C GLY A 388 4.90 4.55 -2.27
N PRO A 389 3.58 4.78 -2.13
CA PRO A 389 2.64 4.06 -1.26
C PRO A 389 2.32 2.66 -1.79
N GLY A 390 1.85 1.75 -0.93
CA GLY A 390 1.38 0.42 -1.36
C GLY A 390 2.48 -0.54 -1.83
N GLY A 391 3.72 -0.35 -1.38
CA GLY A 391 4.86 -1.20 -1.72
C GLY A 391 4.65 -2.69 -1.42
N SER A 392 5.16 -3.57 -2.27
CA SER A 392 4.94 -5.02 -2.18
C SER A 392 5.69 -5.69 -1.03
N PHE A 393 6.88 -5.16 -0.67
CA PHE A 393 7.80 -5.76 0.30
C PHE A 393 8.24 -4.75 1.35
N VAL A 394 8.40 -5.24 2.58
CA VAL A 394 8.98 -4.51 3.72
C VAL A 394 10.10 -5.37 4.29
N ASP A 395 11.29 -4.82 4.43
CA ASP A 395 12.50 -5.60 4.76
C ASP A 395 12.30 -6.53 5.97
N GLY A 396 12.57 -7.84 5.78
CA GLY A 396 12.47 -8.86 6.83
C GLY A 396 11.07 -9.20 7.35
N ARG A 397 9.99 -8.60 6.83
CA ARG A 397 8.60 -8.86 7.25
C ARG A 397 8.16 -10.28 6.90
N LYS A 398 7.42 -10.91 7.81
CA LYS A 398 6.88 -12.27 7.67
C LYS A 398 5.42 -12.32 8.12
N THR A 399 4.66 -13.20 7.48
CA THR A 399 3.27 -13.47 7.88
C THR A 399 3.02 -14.97 7.81
N LEU A 400 2.40 -15.52 8.85
CA LEU A 400 1.97 -16.90 8.93
C LEU A 400 0.46 -16.95 9.17
N THR A 401 -0.28 -17.62 8.31
CA THR A 401 -1.69 -17.94 8.54
C THR A 401 -1.87 -19.45 8.65
N LEU A 402 -2.44 -19.89 9.76
CA LEU A 402 -2.89 -21.27 9.98
C LEU A 402 -4.40 -21.29 9.89
N GLY A 403 -4.97 -22.14 9.03
CA GLY A 403 -6.40 -22.23 8.83
C GLY A 403 -6.91 -23.67 8.89
N LEU A 404 -8.16 -23.83 9.32
CA LEU A 404 -8.87 -25.09 9.37
C LEU A 404 -10.31 -24.86 8.90
N GLY A 405 -10.63 -25.38 7.72
CA GLY A 405 -11.98 -25.39 7.18
C GLY A 405 -12.68 -26.73 7.39
N PHE A 406 -13.99 -26.69 7.55
CA PHE A 406 -14.88 -27.85 7.56
C PHE A 406 -16.01 -27.61 6.57
N ASN A 407 -16.29 -28.60 5.74
CA ASN A 407 -17.41 -28.58 4.82
C ASN A 407 -18.28 -29.82 5.06
N TYR A 408 -19.54 -29.59 5.41
CA TYR A 408 -20.56 -30.63 5.55
C TYR A 408 -21.53 -30.54 4.38
N LEU A 409 -21.44 -31.53 3.49
CA LEU A 409 -22.34 -31.72 2.34
C LEU A 409 -22.44 -30.52 1.38
N GLU A 410 -21.42 -29.67 1.32
CA GLU A 410 -21.38 -28.40 0.54
C GLU A 410 -22.44 -27.36 0.95
N GLU A 411 -23.23 -27.68 1.97
CA GLU A 411 -24.32 -26.86 2.48
C GLU A 411 -23.82 -25.97 3.62
N TRP A 412 -23.05 -26.54 4.55
CA TRP A 412 -22.47 -25.83 5.67
C TRP A 412 -20.94 -25.78 5.55
N VAL A 413 -20.40 -24.56 5.53
CA VAL A 413 -18.96 -24.32 5.52
C VAL A 413 -18.57 -23.53 6.77
N PHE A 414 -17.68 -24.10 7.58
CA PHE A 414 -17.07 -23.45 8.73
C PHE A 414 -15.60 -23.22 8.44
N ASP A 415 -15.07 -22.05 8.79
CA ASP A 415 -13.66 -21.75 8.61
C ASP A 415 -13.11 -21.01 9.83
N LEU A 416 -11.99 -21.51 10.35
CA LEU A 416 -11.25 -20.92 11.45
C LEU A 416 -9.84 -20.62 10.98
N ALA A 417 -9.30 -19.45 11.28
CA ALA A 417 -7.90 -19.14 10.99
C ALA A 417 -7.27 -18.22 12.03
N TYR A 418 -5.97 -18.38 12.21
CA TYR A 418 -5.11 -17.50 12.99
C TYR A 418 -4.01 -16.95 12.09
N THR A 419 -3.82 -15.63 12.11
CA THR A 419 -2.75 -14.95 11.37
C THR A 419 -1.81 -14.27 12.36
N SER A 420 -0.51 -14.51 12.18
CA SER A 420 0.57 -13.88 12.94
C SER A 420 1.49 -13.08 12.03
N TYR A 421 1.79 -11.85 12.42
CA TYR A 421 2.75 -10.95 11.79
C TYR A 421 4.04 -10.94 12.59
N MET A 422 5.17 -11.08 11.91
CA MET A 422 6.48 -11.19 12.58
C MET A 422 7.59 -10.62 11.70
N GLY A 423 8.79 -10.42 12.26
CA GLY A 423 9.92 -9.83 11.52
C GLY A 423 9.70 -8.37 11.10
N GLY A 424 10.69 -7.80 10.43
CA GLY A 424 10.68 -6.40 9.95
C GLY A 424 10.78 -5.31 11.02
N GLY A 425 10.94 -5.67 12.29
CA GLY A 425 11.12 -4.71 13.38
C GLY A 425 9.98 -3.70 13.46
N ARG A 426 10.30 -2.43 13.75
CA ARG A 426 9.31 -1.35 13.85
C ARG A 426 8.69 -0.94 12.50
N TYR A 427 9.34 -1.26 11.38
CA TYR A 427 8.85 -0.94 10.03
C TYR A 427 7.78 -1.92 9.55
N ASN A 428 7.65 -3.07 10.22
CA ASN A 428 6.47 -3.91 10.09
C ASN A 428 5.34 -3.37 10.97
N LEU A 429 4.58 -2.41 10.44
CA LEU A 429 3.47 -1.75 11.13
C LEU A 429 2.28 -2.68 11.48
N LEU A 430 2.35 -3.96 11.09
CA LEU A 430 1.38 -4.99 11.46
C LEU A 430 1.90 -5.93 12.57
N TYR A 431 3.13 -5.76 13.05
CA TYR A 431 3.83 -6.71 13.93
C TYR A 431 3.08 -7.07 15.22
N ASP A 432 2.23 -6.19 15.73
CA ASP A 432 1.44 -6.38 16.95
C ASP A 432 -0.05 -6.68 16.67
N ARG A 433 -0.39 -7.03 15.43
CA ARG A 433 -1.78 -7.09 14.94
C ARG A 433 -2.29 -8.49 14.64
N ASP A 434 -1.77 -9.45 15.38
CA ASP A 434 -2.17 -10.86 15.30
C ASP A 434 -3.67 -11.02 15.59
N PHE A 435 -4.35 -11.87 14.82
CA PHE A 435 -5.79 -12.02 14.95
C PHE A 435 -6.30 -13.44 14.66
N PHE A 436 -7.43 -13.77 15.26
CA PHE A 436 -8.24 -14.92 14.92
C PHE A 436 -9.41 -14.50 14.05
N SER A 437 -9.78 -15.33 13.09
CA SER A 437 -10.96 -15.17 12.25
C SER A 437 -11.79 -16.45 12.25
N ALA A 438 -13.10 -16.28 12.22
CA ALA A 438 -14.06 -17.37 12.14
C ALA A 438 -15.19 -16.97 11.19
N SER A 439 -15.59 -17.87 10.30
CA SER A 439 -16.74 -17.65 9.41
C SER A 439 -17.60 -18.90 9.29
N VAL A 440 -18.90 -18.70 9.06
CA VAL A 440 -19.89 -19.75 8.81
C VAL A 440 -20.69 -19.34 7.59
N ARG A 441 -20.81 -20.24 6.61
CA ARG A 441 -21.60 -20.05 5.41
C ARG A 441 -22.60 -21.18 5.26
N TYR A 442 -23.80 -20.82 4.82
CA TYR A 442 -24.90 -21.74 4.53
C TYR A 442 -25.44 -21.46 3.13
N SER A 443 -25.52 -22.49 2.29
CA SER A 443 -26.13 -22.43 0.97
C SER A 443 -27.44 -23.20 0.98
N PHE A 444 -28.52 -22.60 0.46
CA PHE A 444 -29.86 -23.19 0.40
C PHE A 444 -30.29 -23.55 -1.03
#